data_AF-A0A969TSZ0-F1
#
_entry.id   AF-A0A969TSZ0-F1
#
_cell.length_a   1.000
_cell.length_b   1.000
_cell.length_c   1.000
_cell.angle_alpha   90.00
_cell.angle_beta   90.00
_cell.angle_gamma   90.00
#
_symmetry.space_group_name_H-M   'P 1'
#
loop_
_entity.id
_entity.type
_entity.pdbx_description
1 polymer ?
#
loop_
_entity_poly.entity_id
_entity_poly.type
_entity_poly.pdbx_seq_one_letter_code
_entity_poly.pdbx_strand_id
1 'polypeptide(L)'
;MDSILDYLASQSDKVISQTHKNAMELLVAEEIEKQLKSLSSEEVYFINQVEVATYALNRLPSLYASSEEGISWQKRKGQQEYQKQITDTVREALEIIQKEPARFSTPLTSSEQLEIQEAKEALQELSEWLWMYQSEISQSNVSWHELINFVKQIVYDAVEKPVNR
;
A
#
# COMPACT_ATOMS: atom_id res chain seq x y z
N MET A 1 -10.00 17.90 37.38
CA MET A 1 -8.52 17.85 37.49
C MET A 1 -8.03 17.14 36.24
N ASP A 2 -8.49 17.58 35.06
CA ASP A 2 -8.53 16.77 33.82
C ASP A 2 -7.88 17.48 32.63
N SER A 3 -7.50 18.76 32.78
CA SER A 3 -7.04 19.59 31.66
C SER A 3 -5.67 19.20 31.10
N ILE A 4 -4.82 18.51 31.87
CA ILE A 4 -3.48 18.09 31.40
C ILE A 4 -3.56 16.72 30.74
N LEU A 5 -4.41 15.81 31.24
CA LEU A 5 -4.60 14.50 30.63
C LEU A 5 -5.37 14.61 29.31
N ASP A 6 -6.37 15.49 29.22
CA ASP A 6 -7.06 15.80 27.96
C ASP A 6 -6.12 16.51 26.95
N TYR A 7 -5.21 17.37 27.44
CA TYR A 7 -4.21 18.01 26.60
C TYR A 7 -3.21 16.99 26.03
N LEU A 8 -2.72 16.06 26.85
CA LEU A 8 -1.79 15.01 26.41
C LEU A 8 -2.48 13.98 25.50
N ALA A 9 -3.77 13.67 25.74
CA ALA A 9 -4.58 12.84 24.84
C ALA A 9 -4.81 13.54 23.49
N SER A 10 -5.05 14.86 23.49
CA SER A 10 -5.18 15.65 22.25
C SER A 10 -3.89 15.76 21.43
N GLN A 11 -2.72 15.60 22.07
CA GLN A 11 -1.41 15.56 21.41
C GLN A 11 -1.05 14.15 20.90
N SER A 12 -1.73 13.11 21.39
CA SER A 12 -1.52 11.72 20.94
C SER A 12 -2.27 11.38 19.64
N ASP A 13 -3.24 12.21 19.23
CA ASP A 13 -4.03 12.05 18.00
C ASP A 13 -3.54 12.96 16.85
N LYS A 14 -2.33 12.73 16.36
CA LYS A 14 -1.91 12.87 14.94
C LYS A 14 -0.40 12.75 14.81
N VAL A 15 0.11 11.52 14.89
CA VAL A 15 1.35 11.24 14.14
C VAL A 15 0.94 11.17 12.67
N ILE A 16 0.79 12.33 12.02
CA ILE A 16 0.72 12.37 10.56
C ILE A 16 2.11 11.94 10.10
N SER A 17 2.25 10.67 9.68
CA SER A 17 3.46 10.21 9.01
C SER A 17 3.64 11.04 7.74
N GLN A 18 4.47 12.08 7.82
CA GLN A 18 4.79 12.92 6.68
C GLN A 18 5.64 12.09 5.71
N THR A 19 5.18 11.98 4.48
CA THR A 19 5.85 11.22 3.43
C THR A 19 6.03 12.06 2.18
N HIS A 20 6.89 11.60 1.28
CA HIS A 20 7.10 12.20 -0.04
C HIS A 20 6.87 11.11 -1.08
N LYS A 21 6.34 11.50 -2.25
CA LYS A 21 6.07 10.59 -3.37
C LYS A 21 6.53 11.19 -4.68
N ASN A 22 7.03 10.36 -5.58
CA ASN A 22 7.38 10.75 -6.93
C ASN A 22 6.15 10.63 -7.84
N ALA A 23 5.61 11.75 -8.32
CA ALA A 23 4.46 11.74 -9.22
C ALA A 23 4.73 11.03 -10.56
N MET A 24 6.00 10.90 -10.97
CA MET A 24 6.38 10.14 -12.17
C MET A 24 6.05 8.65 -12.04
N GLU A 25 6.06 8.08 -10.84
CA GLU A 25 5.67 6.67 -10.61
C GLU A 25 4.22 6.42 -11.04
N LEU A 26 3.32 7.36 -10.73
CA LEU A 26 1.91 7.28 -11.11
C LEU A 26 1.73 7.36 -12.64
N LEU A 27 2.43 8.29 -13.28
CA LEU A 27 2.33 8.48 -14.73
C LEU A 27 2.92 7.30 -15.50
N VAL A 28 4.01 6.72 -15.01
CA VAL A 28 4.61 5.50 -15.59
C VAL A 28 3.66 4.32 -15.42
N ALA A 29 3.05 4.13 -14.24
CA ALA A 29 2.07 3.07 -14.02
C ALA A 29 0.85 3.20 -14.96
N GLU A 30 0.30 4.41 -15.09
CA GLU A 30 -0.81 4.71 -16.02
C GLU A 30 -0.45 4.39 -17.48
N GLU A 31 0.76 4.73 -17.92
CA GLU A 31 1.21 4.44 -19.29
C GLU A 31 1.51 2.96 -19.52
N ILE A 32 2.05 2.24 -18.52
CA ILE A 32 2.23 0.78 -18.59
C ILE A 32 0.87 0.11 -18.80
N GLU A 33 -0.12 0.41 -17.95
CA GLU A 33 -1.48 -0.13 -18.10
C GLU A 33 -2.07 0.17 -19.47
N LYS A 34 -1.88 1.41 -19.97
CA LYS A 34 -2.37 1.83 -21.27
C LYS A 34 -1.72 1.05 -22.42
N GLN A 35 -0.42 0.80 -22.39
CA GLN A 35 0.27 0.06 -23.45
C GLN A 35 -0.01 -1.45 -23.36
N LEU A 36 -0.15 -2.02 -22.17
CA LEU A 36 -0.50 -3.44 -21.98
C LEU A 36 -1.89 -3.78 -22.50
N LYS A 37 -2.85 -2.84 -22.49
CA LYS A 37 -4.19 -3.03 -23.08
C LYS A 37 -4.17 -3.38 -24.57
N SER A 38 -3.07 -3.11 -25.26
CA SER A 38 -2.90 -3.42 -26.69
C SER A 38 -2.35 -4.83 -26.96
N LEU A 39 -1.92 -5.54 -25.92
CA LEU A 39 -1.35 -6.88 -25.98
C LEU A 39 -2.38 -7.95 -25.63
N SER A 40 -2.11 -9.20 -26.02
CA SER A 40 -2.89 -10.36 -25.60
C SER A 40 -2.62 -10.73 -24.13
N SER A 41 -3.56 -11.45 -23.51
CA SER A 41 -3.42 -11.90 -22.12
C SER A 41 -2.19 -12.80 -21.90
N GLU A 42 -1.82 -13.60 -22.90
CA GLU A 42 -0.63 -14.46 -22.85
C GLU A 42 0.66 -13.63 -22.82
N GLU A 43 0.75 -12.58 -23.64
CA GLU A 43 1.91 -11.68 -23.66
C GLU A 43 2.04 -10.93 -22.33
N VAL A 44 0.93 -10.43 -21.78
CA VAL A 44 0.92 -9.70 -20.51
C VAL A 44 1.39 -10.56 -19.34
N TYR A 45 1.07 -11.86 -19.34
CA TYR A 45 1.43 -12.78 -18.25
C TYR A 45 2.94 -12.87 -17.99
N PHE A 46 3.76 -12.78 -19.04
CA PHE A 46 5.22 -12.89 -18.91
C PHE A 46 5.92 -11.55 -18.66
N ILE A 47 5.19 -10.43 -18.64
CA ILE A 47 5.78 -9.10 -18.46
C ILE A 47 5.81 -8.74 -16.98
N ASN A 48 7.02 -8.65 -16.42
CA ASN A 48 7.23 -8.10 -15.08
C ASN A 48 7.07 -6.57 -15.09
N GLN A 49 5.90 -6.09 -14.70
CA GLN A 49 5.58 -4.65 -14.69
C GLN A 49 6.48 -3.83 -13.75
N VAL A 50 6.99 -4.44 -12.67
CA VAL A 50 7.92 -3.77 -11.74
C VAL A 50 9.25 -3.48 -12.44
N GLU A 51 9.73 -4.40 -13.27
CA GLU A 51 10.94 -4.19 -14.07
C GLU A 51 10.71 -3.15 -15.17
N VAL A 52 9.54 -3.14 -15.81
CA VAL A 52 9.15 -2.11 -16.80
C VAL A 52 9.18 -0.74 -16.15
N ALA A 53 8.52 -0.60 -14.99
CA ALA A 53 8.48 0.65 -14.23
C ALA A 53 9.89 1.09 -13.80
N THR A 54 10.69 0.17 -13.28
CA THR A 54 12.06 0.46 -12.82
C THR A 54 12.96 0.90 -13.98
N TYR A 55 12.87 0.25 -15.14
CA TYR A 55 13.61 0.64 -16.34
C TYR A 55 13.27 2.08 -16.77
N ALA A 56 11.97 2.40 -16.79
CA ALA A 56 11.47 3.69 -17.22
C ALA A 56 11.82 4.81 -16.22
N LEU A 57 11.57 4.58 -14.93
CA LEU A 57 11.83 5.57 -13.87
C LEU A 57 13.31 5.95 -13.77
N ASN A 58 14.23 5.02 -14.03
CA ASN A 58 15.67 5.31 -14.08
C ASN A 58 16.08 6.21 -15.26
N ARG A 59 15.18 6.53 -16.19
CA ARG A 59 15.43 7.35 -17.40
C ARG A 59 14.54 8.59 -17.48
N LEU A 60 13.65 8.77 -16.51
CA LEU A 60 12.69 9.86 -16.45
C LEU A 60 13.05 10.80 -15.29
N PRO A 61 12.76 12.11 -15.40
CA PRO A 61 12.98 13.02 -14.29
C PRO A 61 12.06 12.69 -13.11
N SER A 62 12.61 12.75 -11.89
CA SER A 62 11.82 12.61 -10.67
C SER A 62 10.96 13.85 -10.41
N LEU A 63 9.68 13.66 -10.09
CA LEU A 63 8.72 14.72 -9.80
C LEU A 63 8.16 14.56 -8.38
N TYR A 64 9.03 14.75 -7.38
CA TYR A 64 8.65 14.60 -5.97
C TYR A 64 7.71 15.70 -5.47
N ALA A 65 6.83 15.30 -4.56
CA ALA A 65 6.01 16.19 -3.74
C ALA A 65 5.73 15.57 -2.37
N SER A 66 5.48 16.43 -1.38
CA SER A 66 5.15 16.07 0.01
C SER A 66 3.72 16.47 0.42
N SER A 67 2.90 16.89 -0.55
CA SER A 67 1.48 17.22 -0.35
C SER A 67 0.63 16.75 -1.53
N GLU A 68 -0.68 16.62 -1.30
CA GLU A 68 -1.63 16.20 -2.33
C GLU A 68 -1.73 17.23 -3.47
N GLU A 69 -1.68 18.52 -3.15
CA GLU A 69 -1.65 19.61 -4.12
C GLU A 69 -0.35 19.56 -4.94
N GLY A 70 0.77 19.29 -4.28
CA GLY A 70 2.07 19.11 -4.91
C GLY A 70 2.06 17.95 -5.90
N ILE A 71 1.52 16.79 -5.50
CA ILE A 71 1.37 15.63 -6.41
C ILE A 71 0.48 16.01 -7.60
N SER A 72 -0.65 16.67 -7.37
CA SER A 72 -1.58 17.08 -8.42
C SER A 72 -0.94 18.07 -9.42
N TRP A 73 -0.10 18.98 -8.93
CA TRP A 73 0.67 19.88 -9.78
C TRP A 73 1.76 19.14 -10.58
N GLN A 74 2.53 18.29 -9.91
CA GLN A 74 3.59 17.50 -10.55
C GLN A 74 3.05 16.55 -11.63
N LYS A 75 1.89 15.91 -11.39
CA LYS A 75 1.22 15.07 -12.41
C LYS A 75 0.89 15.89 -13.67
N ARG A 76 0.29 17.07 -13.50
CA ARG A 76 -0.05 17.97 -14.64
C ARG A 76 1.20 18.40 -15.40
N LYS A 77 2.25 18.78 -14.68
CA LYS A 77 3.56 19.11 -15.28
C LYS A 77 4.11 17.91 -16.06
N GLY A 78 4.08 16.73 -15.46
CA GLY A 78 4.47 15.45 -16.06
C GLY A 78 3.78 15.19 -17.40
N GLN A 79 2.45 15.33 -17.42
CA GLN A 79 1.62 15.14 -18.61
C GLN A 79 1.88 16.19 -19.70
N GLN A 80 2.22 17.44 -19.32
CA GLN A 80 2.47 18.50 -20.29
C GLN A 80 3.87 18.44 -20.89
N GLU A 81 4.89 18.20 -20.05
CA GLU A 81 6.30 18.30 -20.45
C GLU A 81 6.91 16.96 -20.88
N TYR A 82 6.50 15.84 -20.25
CA TYR A 82 7.21 14.57 -20.37
C TYR A 82 6.38 13.44 -21.00
N GLN A 83 5.11 13.65 -21.37
CA GLN A 83 4.24 12.57 -21.87
C GLN A 83 4.86 11.77 -23.03
N LYS A 84 5.49 12.45 -24.00
CA LYS A 84 6.16 11.76 -25.10
C LYS A 84 7.31 10.88 -24.60
N GLN A 85 8.14 11.41 -23.71
CA GLN A 85 9.27 10.67 -23.15
C GLN A 85 8.81 9.48 -22.31
N ILE A 86 7.74 9.65 -21.52
CA ILE A 86 7.11 8.58 -20.74
C ILE A 86 6.64 7.47 -21.68
N THR A 87 5.85 7.81 -22.71
CA THR A 87 5.37 6.84 -23.71
C THR A 87 6.50 6.10 -24.41
N ASP A 88 7.52 6.82 -24.87
CA ASP A 88 8.64 6.22 -25.61
C ASP A 88 9.49 5.31 -24.70
N THR A 89 9.77 5.75 -23.47
CA THR A 89 10.59 4.97 -22.51
C THR A 89 9.86 3.72 -22.01
N VAL A 90 8.55 3.80 -21.76
CA VAL A 90 7.73 2.64 -21.38
C VAL A 90 7.65 1.64 -22.53
N ARG A 91 7.51 2.11 -23.78
CA ARG A 91 7.52 1.23 -24.96
C ARG A 91 8.85 0.48 -25.07
N GLU A 92 9.96 1.20 -24.96
CA GLU A 92 11.31 0.61 -24.99
C GLU A 92 11.49 -0.43 -23.87
N ALA A 93 11.04 -0.13 -22.65
CA ALA A 93 11.09 -1.05 -21.52
C ALA A 93 10.31 -2.34 -21.79
N LEU A 94 9.09 -2.23 -22.33
CA LEU A 94 8.28 -3.39 -22.71
C LEU A 94 8.96 -4.23 -23.78
N GLU A 95 9.53 -3.62 -24.83
CA GLU A 95 10.24 -4.34 -25.88
C GLU A 95 11.46 -5.10 -25.36
N ILE A 96 12.22 -4.52 -24.43
CA ILE A 96 13.39 -5.16 -23.82
C ILE A 96 12.98 -6.36 -22.96
N ILE A 97 11.96 -6.18 -22.11
CA ILE A 97 11.52 -7.23 -21.18
C ILE A 97 10.82 -8.38 -21.92
N GLN A 98 10.07 -8.08 -22.98
CA GLN A 98 9.47 -9.11 -23.84
C GLN A 98 10.52 -9.96 -24.58
N LYS A 99 11.67 -9.37 -24.97
CA LYS A 99 12.75 -10.11 -25.64
C LYS A 99 13.53 -11.02 -24.69
N GLU A 100 13.60 -10.67 -23.40
CA GLU A 100 14.35 -11.42 -22.39
C GLU A 100 13.54 -11.66 -21.10
N PRO A 101 12.42 -12.42 -21.17
CA PRO A 101 11.52 -12.58 -20.03
C PRO A 101 12.09 -13.44 -18.89
N ALA A 102 13.15 -14.22 -19.15
CA ALA A 102 13.76 -15.14 -18.20
C ALA A 102 15.03 -14.57 -17.52
N ARG A 103 15.05 -13.27 -17.21
CA ARG A 103 16.12 -12.72 -16.37
C ARG A 103 15.94 -13.22 -14.94
N PHE A 104 16.81 -14.12 -14.50
CA PHE A 104 16.88 -14.53 -13.10
C PHE A 104 17.32 -13.34 -12.25
N SER A 105 16.36 -12.65 -11.63
CA SER A 105 16.59 -11.60 -10.65
C SER A 105 16.13 -12.08 -9.27
N THR A 106 16.78 -11.61 -8.21
CA THR A 106 16.28 -11.77 -6.84
C THR A 106 15.44 -10.52 -6.54
N PRO A 107 14.12 -10.65 -6.34
CA PRO A 107 13.26 -9.50 -6.09
C PRO A 107 13.68 -8.75 -4.81
N LEU A 108 13.56 -7.43 -4.83
CA LEU A 108 13.68 -6.63 -3.61
C LEU A 108 12.40 -6.81 -2.79
N THR A 109 12.54 -7.39 -1.61
CA THR A 109 11.48 -7.43 -0.60
C THR A 109 11.82 -6.45 0.50
N SER A 110 10.85 -5.66 0.93
CA SER A 110 11.01 -4.80 2.10
C SER A 110 10.63 -5.62 3.33
N SER A 111 11.57 -5.77 4.27
CA SER A 111 11.31 -6.49 5.53
C SER A 111 10.17 -5.85 6.32
N GLU A 112 10.11 -4.51 6.32
CA GLU A 112 9.02 -3.75 6.93
C GLU A 112 7.67 -4.04 6.25
N GLN A 113 7.62 -4.13 4.91
CA GLN A 113 6.39 -4.48 4.20
C GLN A 113 5.95 -5.92 4.49
N LEU A 114 6.93 -6.83 4.64
CA LEU A 114 6.66 -8.21 5.04
C LEU A 114 6.09 -8.26 6.46
N GLU A 115 6.73 -7.60 7.43
CA GLU A 115 6.25 -7.50 8.81
C GLU A 115 4.84 -6.86 8.89
N ILE A 116 4.59 -5.81 8.10
CA ILE A 116 3.27 -5.18 8.00
C ILE A 116 2.24 -6.16 7.41
N GLN A 117 2.63 -6.96 6.41
CA GLN A 117 1.74 -7.93 5.79
C GLN A 117 1.42 -9.07 6.74
N GLU A 118 2.42 -9.65 7.41
CA GLU A 118 2.24 -10.66 8.45
C GLU A 118 1.35 -10.14 9.59
N ALA A 119 1.58 -8.90 10.04
CA ALA A 119 0.73 -8.27 11.05
C ALA A 119 -0.72 -8.11 10.58
N LYS A 120 -0.94 -7.69 9.32
CA LYS A 120 -2.29 -7.57 8.74
C LYS A 120 -3.00 -8.92 8.66
N GLU A 121 -2.29 -9.97 8.26
CA GLU A 121 -2.84 -11.33 8.16
C GLU A 121 -3.21 -11.87 9.55
N ALA A 122 -2.32 -11.76 10.53
CA ALA A 122 -2.60 -12.17 11.90
C ALA A 122 -3.78 -11.41 12.51
N LEU A 123 -3.89 -10.10 12.24
CA LEU A 123 -5.02 -9.28 12.69
C LEU A 123 -6.33 -9.66 11.99
N GLN A 124 -6.28 -10.00 10.71
CA GLN A 124 -7.44 -10.48 9.97
C GLN A 124 -7.91 -11.82 10.52
N GLU A 125 -7.02 -12.79 10.71
CA GLU A 125 -7.33 -14.09 11.30
C GLU A 125 -7.96 -13.93 12.69
N LEU A 126 -7.38 -13.06 13.53
CA LEU A 126 -7.94 -12.74 14.84
C LEU A 126 -9.36 -12.17 14.73
N SER A 127 -9.60 -11.25 13.79
CA SER A 127 -10.94 -10.68 13.58
C SER A 127 -11.96 -11.73 13.14
N GLU A 128 -11.59 -12.62 12.23
CA GLU A 128 -12.44 -13.71 11.74
C GLU A 128 -12.77 -14.71 12.85
N TRP A 129 -11.78 -15.06 13.68
CA TRP A 129 -11.97 -15.94 14.83
C TRP A 129 -12.93 -15.35 15.86
N LEU A 130 -12.75 -14.07 16.19
CA LEU A 130 -13.61 -13.36 17.15
C LEU A 130 -15.06 -13.30 16.66
N TRP A 131 -15.28 -13.08 15.36
CA TRP A 131 -16.63 -13.12 14.75
C TRP A 131 -17.25 -14.52 14.74
N MET A 132 -16.45 -15.58 14.61
CA MET A 132 -16.95 -16.95 14.68
C MET A 132 -17.48 -17.31 16.08
N TYR A 133 -16.87 -16.79 17.14
CA TYR A 133 -17.26 -17.10 18.53
C TYR A 133 -18.37 -16.21 19.08
N GLN A 134 -18.62 -15.03 18.48
CA GLN A 134 -19.64 -14.11 18.97
C GLN A 134 -20.68 -13.79 17.89
N SER A 135 -21.84 -14.46 17.98
CA SER A 135 -22.95 -14.40 17.01
C SER A 135 -23.69 -13.05 16.90
N GLU A 136 -23.30 -12.04 17.68
CA GLU A 136 -24.00 -10.74 17.75
C GLU A 136 -23.24 -9.58 17.10
N ILE A 137 -21.99 -9.77 16.67
CA ILE A 137 -21.24 -8.73 15.98
C ILE A 137 -21.55 -8.80 14.48
N SER A 138 -22.14 -7.73 13.94
CA SER A 138 -22.34 -7.62 12.49
C SER A 138 -21.01 -7.60 11.75
N GLN A 139 -20.92 -8.35 10.65
CA GLN A 139 -19.75 -8.50 9.77
C GLN A 139 -19.26 -7.19 9.11
N SER A 140 -19.86 -6.04 9.43
CA SER A 140 -19.58 -4.77 8.77
C SER A 140 -18.51 -3.98 9.51
N ASN A 141 -17.27 -4.11 9.05
CA ASN A 141 -16.23 -3.07 9.12
C ASN A 141 -15.93 -2.53 10.53
N VAL A 142 -15.56 -3.42 11.45
CA VAL A 142 -15.11 -3.06 12.80
C VAL A 142 -13.78 -2.30 12.70
N SER A 143 -13.72 -1.12 13.30
CA SER A 143 -12.49 -0.33 13.39
C SER A 143 -11.46 -0.99 14.30
N TRP A 144 -10.17 -0.70 14.10
CA TRP A 144 -9.09 -1.26 14.93
C TRP A 144 -9.26 -0.96 16.43
N HIS A 145 -9.86 0.18 16.76
CA HIS A 145 -10.16 0.55 18.15
C HIS A 145 -11.21 -0.37 18.77
N GLU A 146 -12.24 -0.72 18.01
CA GLU A 146 -13.30 -1.63 18.46
C GLU A 146 -12.78 -3.06 18.63
N LEU A 147 -11.91 -3.54 17.73
CA LEU A 147 -11.24 -4.84 17.87
C LEU A 147 -10.42 -4.90 19.17
N ILE A 148 -9.61 -3.88 19.45
CA ILE A 148 -8.79 -3.80 20.66
C ILE A 148 -9.67 -3.80 21.91
N ASN A 149 -10.75 -3.03 21.93
CA ASN A 149 -11.68 -3.00 23.06
C ASN A 149 -12.32 -4.37 23.28
N PHE A 150 -12.66 -5.08 22.21
CA PHE A 150 -13.24 -6.40 22.31
C PHE A 150 -12.26 -7.44 22.88
N VAL A 151 -11.03 -7.46 22.37
CA VAL A 151 -9.97 -8.34 22.90
C VAL A 151 -9.72 -8.03 24.39
N LYS A 152 -9.66 -6.75 24.77
CA LYS A 152 -9.53 -6.36 26.18
C LYS A 152 -10.66 -6.89 27.04
N GLN A 153 -11.90 -6.82 26.55
CA GLN A 153 -13.07 -7.32 27.28
C GLN A 153 -13.01 -8.83 27.47
N ILE A 154 -12.67 -9.61 26.43
CA ILE A 154 -12.53 -11.07 26.56
C ILE A 154 -11.43 -11.42 27.57
N VAL A 155 -10.27 -10.75 27.47
CA VAL A 155 -9.16 -10.99 28.40
C VAL A 155 -9.58 -10.65 29.83
N TYR A 156 -10.30 -9.54 30.03
CA TYR A 156 -10.84 -9.15 31.32
C TYR A 156 -11.80 -10.21 31.87
N ASP A 157 -12.78 -10.64 31.09
CA ASP A 157 -13.77 -11.66 31.48
C ASP A 157 -13.12 -13.03 31.78
N ALA A 158 -12.04 -13.37 31.06
CA ALA A 158 -11.29 -14.60 31.28
C ALA A 158 -10.42 -14.55 32.55
N VAL A 159 -9.90 -13.37 32.90
CA VAL A 159 -9.08 -13.16 34.11
C VAL A 159 -9.96 -13.01 35.36
N GLU A 160 -11.14 -12.40 35.26
CA GLU A 160 -12.04 -12.18 36.41
C GLU A 160 -12.94 -13.37 36.76
N LYS A 161 -13.12 -14.37 35.87
CA LYS A 161 -13.79 -15.63 36.26
C LYS A 161 -12.84 -16.46 37.14
N PRO A 162 -13.06 -16.56 38.48
CA PRO A 162 -12.30 -17.52 39.25
C PRO A 162 -12.58 -18.91 38.70
N VAL A 163 -11.52 -19.69 38.52
CA VAL A 163 -11.60 -21.13 38.27
C VAL A 163 -12.35 -21.75 39.45
N ASN A 164 -13.67 -21.87 39.35
CA ASN A 164 -14.47 -22.69 40.25
C ASN A 164 -14.10 -24.16 39.95
N ARG A 165 -13.14 -24.66 40.73
CA ARG A 165 -12.94 -26.09 40.97
C ARG A 165 -14.05 -26.63 41.87
#